data_AF-A0A0V1LCA4-F1
#
_entry.id   AF-A0A0V1LCA4-F1
#
_cell.length_a   1.000
_cell.length_b   1.000
_cell.length_c   1.000
_cell.angle_alpha   90.00
_cell.angle_beta   90.00
_cell.angle_gamma   90.00
#
_symmetry.space_group_name_H-M   'P 1'
#
loop_
_entity.id
_entity.type
_entity.pdbx_description
1 polymer ?
#
loop_
_entity_poly.entity_id
_entity_poly.type
_entity_poly.pdbx_seq_one_letter_code
_entity_poly.pdbx_strand_id
1 'polypeptide(L)'
;LMSRKVGKNNFIDLNILYKQNESRELIISIIKFAFQHLGYSTVAVNCEQLYSYAKSSNAACSKRKRQQSSMPEPFVVDPTEIDILSLESRGERLRVFSRLTLVVNSVERLQELLSNKIISNYDIIAVCPLNETTFDMAASDSRVHLLTTDVTADNFSLFQGNRLNEAVRNGKYIEISYSPAIMDTSIRKEVFTCGRKIFRTIGEKGIILTSRATRPMEMRAPYDVINISHLFGMNTNESRSAITVNPQQLLLAVEDNKSKPREQDANLSLATTSNVRFELLKKLSQVPEFNVQMEFQEMASKKLPIPVDDLITLVAKVSERVSLSGTTAHYRRFKFENVLFKDYSAKDLRKVWRILRLKAYGEHNLVQDVQAIEEYIAKLQPPATDRPKKPLTAYMYYVTKRYSKMRSKNPTLTNLELVRILAEEWRKMDVEKKRKYQRHYESKKEDYNRQMEEFYEKHPELRSSHRGRNVRKKEKATVSNETNDLPFVKFMESRSKKYSEKYGLKGKDLRDKLRCKFENLSDEKRRKWILRAENSEDTFISNGNK
;
A
#
# COMPACT_ATOMS: atom_id res chain seq x y z
N LEU A 1 -29.49 -12.98 -2.77
CA LEU A 1 -28.57 -13.54 -1.74
C LEU A 1 -27.17 -13.03 -2.04
N MET A 2 -26.85 -11.91 -1.39
CA MET A 2 -25.71 -11.06 -1.69
C MET A 2 -24.37 -11.72 -1.35
N SER A 3 -23.42 -11.53 -2.26
CA SER A 3 -22.01 -11.87 -2.13
C SER A 3 -21.43 -11.32 -0.82
N ARG A 4 -20.89 -12.20 0.03
CA ARG A 4 -20.08 -11.84 1.20
C ARG A 4 -18.83 -11.11 0.69
N LYS A 5 -18.80 -9.78 0.83
CA LYS A 5 -17.64 -8.95 0.49
C LYS A 5 -16.46 -9.31 1.40
N VAL A 6 -15.36 -9.69 0.77
CA VAL A 6 -14.01 -9.77 1.33
C VAL A 6 -13.70 -8.45 2.05
N GLY A 7 -13.07 -8.53 3.23
CA GLY A 7 -12.83 -7.40 4.13
C GLY A 7 -12.34 -6.14 3.39
N LYS A 8 -13.05 -5.02 3.59
CA LYS A 8 -12.68 -3.72 3.03
C LYS A 8 -11.25 -3.37 3.48
N ASN A 9 -10.46 -2.82 2.57
CA ASN A 9 -9.17 -2.21 2.90
C ASN A 9 -9.39 -1.13 3.97
N ASN A 10 -8.64 -1.15 5.08
CA ASN A 10 -8.75 -0.19 6.18
C ASN A 10 -8.14 1.17 5.77
N PHE A 11 -8.81 1.91 4.90
CA PHE A 11 -8.43 3.27 4.52
C PHE A 11 -8.82 4.27 5.61
N ILE A 12 -7.94 5.23 5.86
CA ILE A 12 -8.01 6.17 6.98
C ILE A 12 -7.80 7.61 6.49
N ASP A 13 -8.64 8.55 6.93
CA ASP A 13 -8.41 9.99 6.79
C ASP A 13 -8.45 10.67 8.16
N LEU A 14 -7.36 11.32 8.58
CA LEU A 14 -7.25 11.88 9.92
C LEU A 14 -7.53 13.39 10.00
N ASN A 15 -8.04 14.03 8.94
CA ASN A 15 -8.24 15.48 8.94
C ASN A 15 -9.53 15.93 8.24
N ILE A 16 -10.69 15.69 8.87
CA ILE A 16 -11.94 16.37 8.50
C ILE A 16 -12.08 17.60 9.39
N LEU A 17 -12.04 18.80 8.81
CA LEU A 17 -12.00 20.04 9.57
C LEU A 17 -13.40 20.42 10.08
N TYR A 18 -13.56 20.59 11.39
CA TYR A 18 -14.74 21.16 12.03
C TYR A 18 -14.46 22.57 12.52
N LYS A 19 -15.17 23.55 11.95
CA LYS A 19 -15.17 24.93 12.46
C LYS A 19 -16.33 25.13 13.42
N GLN A 20 -16.09 25.78 14.54
CA GLN A 20 -17.10 26.00 15.59
C GLN A 20 -18.36 26.73 15.11
N ASN A 21 -18.28 27.50 14.02
CA ASN A 21 -19.41 28.22 13.45
C ASN A 21 -20.16 27.45 12.34
N GLU A 22 -19.71 26.24 12.00
CA GLU A 22 -20.33 25.40 10.96
C GLU A 22 -21.42 24.50 11.54
N SER A 23 -22.40 24.17 10.71
CA SER A 23 -23.50 23.29 11.08
C SER A 23 -23.03 21.88 11.39
N ARG A 24 -23.55 21.29 12.46
CA ARG A 24 -23.23 19.91 12.86
C ARG A 24 -23.57 18.92 11.75
N GLU A 25 -24.67 19.17 11.04
CA GLU A 25 -25.14 18.36 9.92
C GLU A 25 -24.13 18.28 8.79
N LEU A 26 -23.36 19.36 8.55
CA LEU A 26 -22.33 19.37 7.52
C LEU A 26 -21.23 18.36 7.83
N ILE A 27 -20.72 18.34 9.07
CA ILE A 27 -19.67 17.39 9.48
C ILE A 27 -20.16 15.96 9.38
N ILE A 28 -21.39 15.69 9.84
CA ILE A 28 -22.01 14.37 9.71
C ILE A 28 -22.15 13.98 8.23
N SER A 29 -22.50 14.92 7.35
CA SER A 29 -22.58 14.66 5.91
C SER A 29 -21.21 14.28 5.30
N ILE A 30 -20.12 14.91 5.75
CA ILE A 30 -18.75 14.58 5.29
C ILE A 30 -18.35 13.20 5.77
N ILE A 31 -18.61 12.85 7.03
CA ILE A 31 -18.34 11.52 7.59
C ILE A 31 -19.12 10.44 6.83
N LYS A 32 -20.42 10.67 6.59
CA LYS A 32 -21.26 9.78 5.78
C LYS A 32 -20.70 9.63 4.37
N PHE A 33 -20.28 10.73 3.74
CA PHE A 33 -19.69 10.69 2.40
C PHE A 33 -18.39 9.90 2.34
N ALA A 34 -17.47 10.13 3.28
CA ALA A 34 -16.21 9.41 3.40
C ALA A 34 -16.43 7.90 3.52
N PHE A 35 -17.38 7.49 4.36
CA PHE A 35 -17.63 6.08 4.62
C PHE A 35 -18.47 5.41 3.51
N GLN A 36 -19.61 5.99 3.15
CA GLN A 36 -20.60 5.37 2.26
C GLN A 36 -20.20 5.44 0.79
N HIS A 37 -19.56 6.54 0.37
CA HIS A 37 -19.27 6.81 -1.03
C HIS A 37 -17.80 6.64 -1.40
N LEU A 38 -16.87 7.04 -0.51
CA LEU A 38 -15.43 6.96 -0.81
C LEU A 38 -14.77 5.66 -0.31
N GLY A 39 -15.35 5.00 0.68
CA GLY A 39 -14.85 3.72 1.20
C GLY A 39 -13.78 3.85 2.29
N TYR A 40 -13.73 4.99 2.99
CA TYR A 40 -12.96 5.10 4.24
C TYR A 40 -13.62 4.26 5.34
N SER A 41 -12.81 3.69 6.23
CA SER A 41 -13.26 2.88 7.37
C SER A 41 -13.04 3.59 8.71
N THR A 42 -12.11 4.54 8.74
CA THR A 42 -11.73 5.28 9.93
C THR A 42 -11.53 6.73 9.53
N VAL A 43 -12.11 7.65 10.29
CA VAL A 43 -11.94 9.08 10.08
C VAL A 43 -11.61 9.79 11.39
N ALA A 44 -10.98 10.97 11.33
CA ALA A 44 -10.84 11.84 12.50
C ALA A 44 -11.40 13.24 12.22
N VAL A 45 -12.19 13.76 13.17
CA VAL A 45 -12.73 15.12 13.13
C VAL A 45 -11.76 16.03 13.86
N ASN A 46 -11.19 16.98 13.12
CA ASN A 46 -10.18 17.93 13.55
C ASN A 46 -10.81 19.26 13.99
N CYS A 47 -10.55 19.68 15.22
CA CYS A 47 -10.78 21.05 15.69
C CYS A 47 -9.46 21.82 15.63
N GLU A 48 -9.51 23.12 15.32
CA GLU A 48 -8.30 23.95 15.28
C GLU A 48 -8.33 25.04 16.34
N GLN A 49 -7.23 25.13 17.09
CA GLN A 49 -6.94 26.28 17.93
C GLN A 49 -5.99 27.21 17.15
N LEU A 50 -6.56 28.25 16.55
CA LEU A 50 -5.82 29.23 15.76
C LEU A 50 -5.01 30.19 16.64
N TYR A 51 -3.93 30.69 16.06
CA TYR A 51 -3.13 31.77 16.62
C TYR A 51 -3.85 33.11 16.44
N SER A 52 -4.30 33.74 17.53
CA SER A 52 -4.94 35.06 17.47
C SER A 52 -3.89 36.18 17.48
N TYR A 53 -3.68 36.86 16.35
CA TYR A 53 -3.14 38.22 16.37
C TYR A 53 -4.28 39.17 16.75
N ALA A 54 -4.20 39.82 17.92
CA ALA A 54 -4.98 41.03 18.14
C ALA A 54 -4.45 42.11 17.18
N LYS A 55 -5.08 42.28 16.01
CA LYS A 55 -4.80 43.44 15.15
C LYS A 55 -5.36 44.68 15.85
N SER A 56 -4.47 45.44 16.47
CA SER A 56 -4.69 46.85 16.77
C SER A 56 -4.67 47.64 15.46
N SER A 57 -5.84 48.03 14.97
CA SER A 57 -5.96 49.11 14.00
C SER A 57 -6.81 50.23 14.61
N ASN A 58 -6.09 51.20 15.18
CA ASN A 58 -6.39 52.60 15.53
C ASN A 58 -7.82 53.08 15.84
N ALA A 59 -7.84 53.87 16.94
CA ALA A 59 -8.68 55.02 17.28
C ALA A 59 -9.86 54.81 18.24
N ALA A 60 -9.68 55.42 19.42
CA ALA A 60 -10.67 55.88 20.41
C ALA A 60 -11.40 54.85 21.29
N CYS A 61 -11.11 54.96 22.59
CA CYS A 61 -11.98 54.71 23.73
C CYS A 61 -12.71 53.36 23.82
N SER A 62 -12.16 52.44 24.61
CA SER A 62 -12.82 51.75 25.73
C SER A 62 -12.06 50.47 26.10
N LYS A 63 -11.90 50.24 27.41
CA LYS A 63 -11.27 49.04 28.00
C LYS A 63 -11.95 47.77 27.45
N ARG A 64 -11.39 47.13 26.42
CA ARG A 64 -11.86 45.83 25.92
C ARG A 64 -10.96 44.72 26.46
N LYS A 65 -11.54 43.89 27.34
CA LYS A 65 -10.96 42.68 27.93
C LYS A 65 -10.31 41.80 26.85
N ARG A 66 -9.11 41.29 27.11
CA ARG A 66 -8.49 40.17 26.37
C ARG A 66 -9.49 39.01 26.33
N GLN A 67 -10.21 38.81 25.24
CA GLN A 67 -10.93 37.56 25.00
C GLN A 67 -9.90 36.55 24.50
N GLN A 68 -9.34 35.80 25.44
CA GLN A 68 -8.59 34.58 25.17
C GLN A 68 -9.58 33.59 24.57
N SER A 69 -9.42 33.19 23.30
CA SER A 69 -10.30 32.18 22.71
C SER A 69 -10.17 30.89 23.52
N SER A 70 -11.29 30.42 24.07
CA SER A 70 -11.37 29.17 24.82
C SER A 70 -11.07 28.01 23.90
N MET A 71 -10.35 27.01 24.42
CA MET A 71 -10.00 25.80 23.65
C MET A 71 -11.28 25.08 23.17
N PRO A 72 -11.36 24.67 21.88
CA PRO A 72 -12.50 23.91 21.38
C PRO A 72 -12.69 22.60 22.14
N GLU A 73 -13.94 22.25 22.46
CA GLU A 73 -14.28 20.88 22.85
C GLU A 73 -14.30 19.95 21.62
N PRO A 74 -14.00 18.65 21.80
CA PRO A 74 -14.08 17.68 20.72
C PRO A 74 -15.47 17.58 20.10
N PHE A 75 -15.53 17.39 18.79
CA PHE A 75 -16.79 17.04 18.13
C PHE A 75 -17.20 15.61 18.50
N VAL A 76 -18.34 15.47 19.17
CA VAL A 76 -18.91 14.17 19.52
C VAL A 76 -19.92 13.77 18.45
N VAL A 77 -19.72 12.61 17.82
CA VAL A 77 -20.69 12.02 16.88
C VAL A 77 -21.72 11.22 17.67
N ASP A 78 -23.01 11.48 17.43
CA ASP A 78 -24.08 10.66 18.02
C ASP A 78 -24.27 9.37 17.21
N PRO A 79 -24.24 8.17 17.83
CA PRO A 79 -24.52 6.91 17.15
C PRO A 79 -25.90 6.82 16.47
N THR A 80 -26.85 7.69 16.79
CA THR A 80 -28.16 7.75 16.12
C THR A 80 -28.10 8.51 14.79
N GLU A 81 -27.18 9.47 14.65
CA GLU A 81 -27.00 10.27 13.43
C GLU A 81 -26.35 9.45 12.31
N ILE A 82 -25.56 8.45 12.69
CA ILE A 82 -24.90 7.50 11.82
C ILE A 82 -25.18 6.11 12.37
N ASP A 83 -26.07 5.35 11.72
CA ASP A 83 -26.48 4.00 12.14
C ASP A 83 -25.32 2.99 12.04
N ILE A 84 -24.41 3.06 13.01
CA ILE A 84 -23.22 2.22 13.14
C ILE A 84 -23.64 0.77 13.40
N LEU A 85 -24.73 0.53 14.13
CA LEU A 85 -25.20 -0.81 14.49
C LEU A 85 -25.67 -1.62 13.28
N SER A 86 -26.44 -1.02 12.37
CA SER A 86 -26.81 -1.72 11.14
C SER A 86 -25.61 -1.93 10.21
N LEU A 87 -24.59 -1.06 10.27
CA LEU A 87 -23.33 -1.23 9.53
C LEU A 87 -22.51 -2.40 10.08
N GLU A 88 -22.43 -2.52 11.40
CA GLU A 88 -21.73 -3.61 12.08
C GLU A 88 -22.39 -4.97 11.79
N SER A 89 -23.73 -5.02 11.76
CA SER A 89 -24.48 -6.23 11.37
C SER A 89 -24.16 -6.69 9.93
N ARG A 90 -23.72 -5.77 9.07
CA ARG A 90 -23.26 -6.03 7.69
C ARG A 90 -21.76 -6.34 7.60
N GLY A 91 -21.06 -6.38 8.73
CA GLY A 91 -19.61 -6.61 8.80
C GLY A 91 -18.76 -5.38 8.45
N GLU A 92 -19.36 -4.19 8.44
CA GLU A 92 -18.66 -2.93 8.19
C GLU A 92 -18.49 -2.15 9.51
N ARG A 93 -17.30 -1.62 9.77
CA ARG A 93 -17.03 -0.84 11.00
C ARG A 93 -16.55 0.55 10.61
N LEU A 94 -17.31 1.58 10.96
CA LEU A 94 -16.90 2.99 10.89
C LEU A 94 -16.35 3.39 12.26
N ARG A 95 -15.13 3.92 12.28
CA ARG A 95 -14.53 4.51 13.49
C ARG A 95 -14.32 6.00 13.30
N VAL A 96 -14.68 6.78 14.33
CA VAL A 96 -14.49 8.24 14.33
C VAL A 96 -13.65 8.61 15.54
N PHE A 97 -12.54 9.31 15.30
CA PHE A 97 -11.63 9.81 16.32
C PHE A 97 -11.75 11.33 16.44
N SER A 98 -11.46 11.87 17.61
CA SER A 98 -11.30 13.31 17.82
C SER A 98 -9.85 13.73 17.63
N ARG A 99 -9.65 14.84 16.92
CA ARG A 99 -8.34 15.45 16.70
C ARG A 99 -8.35 16.93 17.05
N LEU A 100 -7.26 17.40 17.65
CA LEU A 100 -6.99 18.83 17.87
C LEU A 100 -5.71 19.23 17.15
N THR A 101 -5.77 20.28 16.33
CA THR A 101 -4.59 20.91 15.74
C THR A 101 -4.30 22.25 16.44
N LEU A 102 -3.11 22.39 17.01
CA LEU A 102 -2.65 23.62 17.66
C LEU A 102 -1.76 24.41 16.69
N VAL A 103 -2.21 25.61 16.29
CA VAL A 103 -1.40 26.53 15.46
C VAL A 103 -0.65 27.49 16.37
N VAL A 104 0.67 27.41 16.41
CA VAL A 104 1.48 28.10 17.43
C VAL A 104 2.74 28.75 16.86
N ASN A 105 3.13 29.90 17.40
CA ASN A 105 4.39 30.59 17.08
C ASN A 105 5.28 30.83 18.32
N SER A 106 4.87 30.40 19.51
CA SER A 106 5.60 30.58 20.76
C SER A 106 5.60 29.27 21.54
N VAL A 107 6.76 28.95 22.13
CA VAL A 107 6.96 27.74 22.93
C VAL A 107 6.15 27.82 24.23
N GLU A 108 6.08 29.00 24.83
CA GLU A 108 5.30 29.25 26.05
C GLU A 108 3.82 28.98 25.80
N ARG A 109 3.29 29.47 24.67
CA ARG A 109 1.90 29.23 24.30
C ARG A 109 1.63 27.76 24.01
N LEU A 110 2.57 27.06 23.35
CA LEU A 110 2.44 25.61 23.11
C LEU A 110 2.38 24.85 24.45
N GLN A 111 3.25 25.16 25.40
CA GLN A 111 3.25 24.52 26.72
C GLN A 111 1.98 24.83 27.53
N GLU A 112 1.50 26.07 27.49
CA GLU A 112 0.24 26.48 28.12
C GLU A 112 -0.93 25.67 27.54
N LEU A 113 -1.02 25.59 26.21
CA LEU A 113 -2.06 24.83 25.53
C LEU A 113 -1.97 23.35 25.89
N LEU A 114 -0.78 22.74 25.79
CA LEU A 114 -0.53 21.32 26.11
C LEU A 114 -0.84 20.95 27.57
N SER A 115 -0.88 21.92 28.47
CA SER A 115 -1.21 21.74 29.89
C SER A 115 -2.71 21.88 30.18
N ASN A 116 -3.52 22.25 29.18
CA ASN A 116 -4.96 22.37 29.33
C ASN A 116 -5.61 20.99 29.52
N LYS A 117 -6.53 20.88 30.49
CA LYS A 117 -7.27 19.65 30.80
C LYS A 117 -8.06 19.12 29.60
N ILE A 118 -8.59 20.00 28.74
CA ILE A 118 -9.40 19.64 27.57
C ILE A 118 -8.60 18.80 26.56
N ILE A 119 -7.27 18.94 26.50
CA ILE A 119 -6.43 18.13 25.60
C ILE A 119 -6.57 16.64 25.85
N SER A 120 -6.78 16.23 27.09
CA SER A 120 -7.00 14.82 27.43
C SER A 120 -8.31 14.24 26.86
N ASN A 121 -9.24 15.09 26.43
CA ASN A 121 -10.49 14.67 25.79
C ASN A 121 -10.29 14.31 24.30
N TYR A 122 -9.20 14.78 23.69
CA TYR A 122 -8.87 14.50 22.29
C TYR A 122 -8.08 13.20 22.14
N ASP A 123 -8.34 12.47 21.06
CA ASP A 123 -7.61 11.25 20.76
C ASP A 123 -6.25 11.60 20.11
N ILE A 124 -6.25 12.51 19.13
CA ILE A 124 -5.06 12.88 18.37
C ILE A 124 -4.71 14.34 18.61
N ILE A 125 -3.46 14.60 18.99
CA ILE A 125 -2.91 15.95 19.12
C ILE A 125 -1.93 16.22 17.98
N ALA A 126 -2.26 17.20 17.16
CA ALA A 126 -1.46 17.70 16.06
C ALA A 126 -0.94 19.11 16.36
N VAL A 127 0.26 19.45 15.88
CA VAL A 127 0.80 20.82 15.97
C VAL A 127 1.14 21.33 14.58
N CYS A 128 0.73 22.57 14.32
CA CYS A 128 1.15 23.36 13.18
C CYS A 128 2.13 24.45 13.66
N PRO A 129 3.45 24.18 13.63
CA PRO A 129 4.45 25.15 14.05
C PRO A 129 4.61 26.26 13.00
N LEU A 130 4.72 27.51 13.47
CA LEU A 130 4.93 28.71 12.64
C LEU A 130 6.38 29.20 12.65
N ASN A 131 7.26 28.56 13.44
CA ASN A 131 8.70 28.84 13.44
C ASN A 131 9.51 27.61 13.88
N GLU A 132 10.83 27.72 13.79
CA GLU A 132 11.75 26.61 14.08
C GLU A 132 11.71 26.19 15.57
N THR A 133 11.61 27.15 16.49
CA THR A 133 11.60 26.86 17.93
C THR A 133 10.35 26.09 18.36
N THR A 134 9.19 26.45 17.83
CA THR A 134 7.94 25.69 18.07
C THR A 134 7.96 24.33 17.38
N PHE A 135 8.60 24.21 16.21
CA PHE A 135 8.80 22.93 15.55
C PHE A 135 9.61 21.98 16.43
N ASP A 136 10.78 22.43 16.90
CA ASP A 136 11.71 21.59 17.68
C ASP A 136 11.09 21.17 19.04
N MET A 137 10.36 22.08 19.70
CA MET A 137 9.60 21.75 20.91
C MET A 137 8.49 20.72 20.64
N ALA A 138 7.68 20.91 19.59
CA ALA A 138 6.59 20.00 19.24
C ALA A 138 7.10 18.63 18.78
N ALA A 139 8.25 18.59 18.09
CA ALA A 139 8.92 17.36 17.69
C ALA A 139 9.42 16.55 18.89
N SER A 140 9.73 17.21 20.01
CA SER A 140 10.26 16.58 21.22
C SER A 140 9.18 16.20 22.24
N ASP A 141 8.04 16.88 22.25
CA ASP A 141 6.99 16.65 23.26
C ASP A 141 6.23 15.34 23.02
N SER A 142 6.23 14.44 24.00
CA SER A 142 5.57 13.13 23.93
C SER A 142 4.05 13.18 23.67
N ARG A 143 3.38 14.27 24.05
CA ARG A 143 1.92 14.45 23.89
C ARG A 143 1.52 14.77 22.45
N VAL A 144 2.45 15.25 21.64
CA VAL A 144 2.22 15.58 20.22
C VAL A 144 2.39 14.32 19.38
N HIS A 145 1.43 14.00 18.53
CA HIS A 145 1.43 12.77 17.73
C HIS A 145 1.88 13.01 16.29
N LEU A 146 1.46 14.14 15.71
CA LEU A 146 1.80 14.51 14.34
C LEU A 146 2.07 16.01 14.20
N LEU A 147 2.93 16.35 13.25
CA LEU A 147 3.20 17.72 12.82
C LEU A 147 2.52 17.94 11.47
N THR A 148 1.76 19.01 11.36
CA THR A 148 1.06 19.38 10.11
C THR A 148 1.58 20.70 9.59
N THR A 149 1.54 20.85 8.27
CA THR A 149 1.79 22.14 7.61
C THR A 149 0.48 22.91 7.46
N ASP A 150 0.47 24.23 7.59
CA ASP A 150 -0.70 25.07 7.27
C ASP A 150 -0.93 25.21 5.75
N VAL A 151 -0.06 24.61 4.93
CA VAL A 151 -0.10 24.70 3.47
C VAL A 151 -0.14 26.17 2.98
N THR A 152 0.39 27.10 3.79
CA THR A 152 0.64 28.50 3.43
C THR A 152 2.10 28.66 3.03
N ALA A 153 2.36 29.55 2.06
CA ALA A 153 3.65 29.68 1.41
C ALA A 153 4.83 29.87 2.38
N ASP A 154 4.60 30.58 3.48
CA ASP A 154 5.65 30.97 4.41
C ASP A 154 6.11 29.82 5.33
N ASN A 155 5.25 28.83 5.61
CA ASN A 155 5.53 27.76 6.57
C ASN A 155 6.31 26.57 6.00
N PHE A 156 6.47 26.49 4.68
CA PHE A 156 7.17 25.37 4.03
C PHE A 156 8.69 25.38 4.20
N SER A 157 9.26 26.51 4.63
CA SER A 157 10.67 26.62 5.00
C SER A 157 11.03 25.75 6.21
N LEU A 158 10.09 25.59 7.14
CA LEU A 158 10.28 24.86 8.41
C LEU A 158 10.42 23.35 8.21
N PHE A 159 9.71 22.80 7.21
CA PHE A 159 9.67 21.38 6.92
C PHE A 159 10.81 20.99 5.97
N GLN A 160 12.06 21.26 6.38
CA GLN A 160 13.27 20.98 5.60
C GLN A 160 14.41 20.47 6.48
N GLY A 161 15.30 19.66 5.89
CA GLY A 161 16.55 19.24 6.51
C GLY A 161 16.41 18.24 7.67
N ASN A 162 17.39 18.27 8.59
CA ASN A 162 17.54 17.25 9.64
C ASN A 162 16.42 17.26 10.70
N ARG A 163 15.74 18.40 10.90
CA ARG A 163 14.65 18.52 11.89
C ARG A 163 13.49 17.57 11.61
N LEU A 164 13.15 17.38 10.33
CA LEU A 164 12.13 16.40 9.94
C LEU A 164 12.53 14.97 10.33
N ASN A 165 13.79 14.60 10.10
CA ASN A 165 14.31 13.29 10.47
C ASN A 165 14.33 13.11 12.00
N GLU A 166 14.59 14.17 12.75
CA GLU A 166 14.52 14.17 14.21
C GLU A 166 13.10 13.99 14.73
N ALA A 167 12.13 14.73 14.18
CA ALA A 167 10.72 14.55 14.51
C ALA A 167 10.26 13.10 14.28
N VAL A 168 10.61 12.50 13.14
CA VAL A 168 10.27 11.10 12.85
C VAL A 168 10.99 10.12 13.77
N ARG A 169 12.25 10.39 14.15
CA ARG A 169 12.98 9.59 15.16
C ARG A 169 12.31 9.66 16.54
N ASN A 170 11.72 10.81 16.89
CA ASN A 170 10.93 11.00 18.11
C ASN A 170 9.49 10.45 17.99
N GLY A 171 9.20 9.67 16.95
CA GLY A 171 7.92 9.00 16.75
C GLY A 171 6.81 9.91 16.23
N LYS A 172 7.13 11.11 15.71
CA LYS A 172 6.13 12.01 15.13
C LYS A 172 5.87 11.65 13.68
N TYR A 173 4.61 11.70 13.28
CA TYR A 173 4.24 11.66 11.86
C TYR A 173 4.20 13.07 11.29
N ILE A 174 4.58 13.21 10.03
CA ILE A 174 4.47 14.46 9.27
C ILE A 174 3.27 14.34 8.33
N GLU A 175 2.33 15.25 8.48
CA GLU A 175 1.11 15.28 7.69
C GLU A 175 1.26 16.18 6.45
N ILE A 176 0.82 15.66 5.30
CA ILE A 176 0.64 16.44 4.07
C ILE A 176 -0.85 16.42 3.72
N SER A 177 -1.48 17.59 3.80
CA SER A 177 -2.87 17.79 3.37
C SER A 177 -2.93 18.00 1.86
N TYR A 178 -3.72 17.20 1.14
CA TYR A 178 -3.79 17.28 -0.33
C TYR A 178 -4.87 18.23 -0.87
N SER A 179 -5.96 18.48 -0.12
CA SER A 179 -7.09 19.31 -0.61
C SER A 179 -6.66 20.69 -1.10
N PRO A 180 -5.77 21.44 -0.40
CA PRO A 180 -5.39 22.78 -0.86
C PRO A 180 -4.76 22.80 -2.26
N ALA A 181 -4.01 21.75 -2.63
CA ALA A 181 -3.42 21.63 -3.97
C ALA A 181 -4.46 21.39 -5.07
N ILE A 182 -5.57 20.74 -4.72
CA ILE A 182 -6.67 20.48 -5.65
C ILE A 182 -7.51 21.74 -5.83
N MET A 183 -7.87 22.37 -4.71
CA MET A 183 -8.84 23.47 -4.65
C MET A 183 -8.27 24.79 -5.14
N ASP A 184 -6.99 25.07 -4.87
CA ASP A 184 -6.37 26.35 -5.20
C ASP A 184 -5.17 26.14 -6.14
N THR A 185 -5.32 26.67 -7.35
CA THR A 185 -4.29 26.60 -8.40
C THR A 185 -3.04 27.43 -8.06
N SER A 186 -3.17 28.49 -7.26
CA SER A 186 -2.06 29.38 -6.92
C SER A 186 -1.01 28.71 -6.02
N ILE A 187 -1.47 28.00 -4.98
CA ILE A 187 -0.60 27.27 -4.05
C ILE A 187 -0.27 25.85 -4.52
N ARG A 188 -0.99 25.31 -5.52
CA ARG A 188 -0.83 23.92 -6.02
C ARG A 188 0.63 23.53 -6.24
N LYS A 189 1.38 24.36 -6.97
CA LYS A 189 2.80 24.09 -7.28
C LYS A 189 3.62 23.98 -6.00
N GLU A 190 3.31 24.82 -5.03
CA GLU A 190 4.01 24.91 -3.77
C GLU A 190 3.72 23.69 -2.88
N VAL A 191 2.45 23.29 -2.75
CA VAL A 191 2.06 22.09 -2.00
C VAL A 191 2.78 20.85 -2.52
N PHE A 192 2.78 20.63 -3.84
CA PHE A 192 3.48 19.48 -4.43
C PHE A 192 5.00 19.58 -4.28
N THR A 193 5.57 20.77 -4.39
CA THR A 193 7.01 20.98 -4.23
C THR A 193 7.44 20.72 -2.80
N CYS A 194 6.70 21.23 -1.81
CA CYS A 194 6.97 20.98 -0.41
C CYS A 194 6.73 19.52 -0.05
N GLY A 195 5.60 18.94 -0.41
CA GLY A 195 5.30 17.53 -0.14
C GLY A 195 6.35 16.58 -0.73
N ARG A 196 6.87 16.87 -1.93
CA ARG A 196 8.02 16.15 -2.51
C ARG A 196 9.28 16.29 -1.67
N LYS A 197 9.60 17.49 -1.18
CA LYS A 197 10.77 17.72 -0.31
C LYS A 197 10.64 16.93 0.98
N ILE A 198 9.48 17.02 1.65
CA ILE A 198 9.19 16.28 2.87
C ILE A 198 9.37 14.77 2.62
N PHE A 199 8.73 14.22 1.59
CA PHE A 199 8.83 12.80 1.25
C PHE A 199 10.26 12.36 0.93
N ARG A 200 11.01 13.15 0.16
CA ARG A 200 12.43 12.87 -0.11
C ARG A 200 13.30 12.87 1.14
N THR A 201 12.95 13.66 2.15
CA THR A 201 13.71 13.76 3.40
C THR A 201 13.42 12.59 4.34
N ILE A 202 12.16 12.28 4.62
CA ILE A 202 11.78 11.30 5.66
C ILE A 202 11.34 9.93 5.15
N GLY A 203 11.04 9.82 3.85
CA GLY A 203 10.59 8.58 3.22
C GLY A 203 9.22 8.09 3.69
N GLU A 204 8.93 6.82 3.43
CA GLU A 204 7.59 6.24 3.54
C GLU A 204 7.03 6.14 4.96
N LYS A 205 7.88 5.99 5.99
CA LYS A 205 7.42 5.63 7.35
C LYS A 205 6.90 6.84 8.13
N GLY A 206 7.39 8.03 7.81
CA GLY A 206 7.10 9.24 8.57
C GLY A 206 5.93 10.06 8.04
N ILE A 207 5.21 9.62 7.00
CA ILE A 207 4.21 10.44 6.32
C ILE A 207 2.79 9.92 6.47
N ILE A 208 1.87 10.84 6.72
CA ILE A 208 0.43 10.62 6.63
C ILE A 208 -0.15 11.60 5.61
N LEU A 209 -1.01 11.10 4.72
CA LEU A 209 -1.77 11.93 3.79
C LEU A 209 -3.20 12.11 4.30
N THR A 210 -3.68 13.35 4.29
CA THR A 210 -5.03 13.69 4.78
C THR A 210 -5.72 14.63 3.81
N SER A 211 -7.05 14.68 3.87
CA SER A 211 -7.80 15.63 3.05
C SER A 211 -7.71 17.06 3.57
N ARG A 212 -7.85 17.29 4.89
CA ARG A 212 -8.15 18.62 5.48
C ARG A 212 -9.44 19.19 4.87
N ALA A 213 -10.43 18.31 4.64
CA ALA A 213 -11.67 18.67 3.98
C ALA A 213 -12.61 19.44 4.91
N THR A 214 -13.16 20.54 4.41
CA THR A 214 -14.29 21.28 4.99
C THR A 214 -15.62 20.94 4.32
N ARG A 215 -15.57 20.27 3.16
CA ARG A 215 -16.74 19.90 2.36
C ARG A 215 -16.56 18.52 1.73
N PRO A 216 -17.64 17.77 1.44
CA PRO A 216 -17.55 16.43 0.84
C PRO A 216 -16.76 16.41 -0.49
N MET A 217 -16.94 17.44 -1.33
CA MET A 217 -16.26 17.58 -2.63
C MET A 217 -14.73 17.75 -2.55
N GLU A 218 -14.18 18.06 -1.37
CA GLU A 218 -12.75 18.24 -1.13
C GLU A 218 -12.05 16.90 -0.83
N MET A 219 -12.81 15.88 -0.45
CA MET A 219 -12.29 14.53 -0.25
C MET A 219 -12.14 13.78 -1.57
N ARG A 220 -11.22 12.82 -1.60
CA ARG A 220 -11.02 11.90 -2.73
C ARG A 220 -11.08 10.46 -2.27
N ALA A 221 -11.47 9.56 -3.18
CA ALA A 221 -11.47 8.14 -2.88
C ALA A 221 -10.03 7.68 -2.61
N PRO A 222 -9.80 6.65 -1.77
CA PRO A 222 -8.45 6.23 -1.39
C PRO A 222 -7.52 5.93 -2.56
N TYR A 223 -8.05 5.35 -3.64
CA TYR A 223 -7.28 5.09 -4.85
C TYR A 223 -6.92 6.35 -5.63
N ASP A 224 -7.76 7.38 -5.59
CA ASP A 224 -7.43 8.70 -6.16
C ASP A 224 -6.39 9.41 -5.31
N VAL A 225 -6.45 9.28 -3.98
CA VAL A 225 -5.41 9.78 -3.08
C VAL A 225 -4.08 9.09 -3.37
N ILE A 226 -4.09 7.78 -3.62
CA ILE A 226 -2.89 7.04 -4.09
C ILE A 226 -2.38 7.59 -5.43
N ASN A 227 -3.25 8.02 -6.34
CA ASN A 227 -2.80 8.62 -7.59
C ASN A 227 -2.19 10.02 -7.36
N ILE A 228 -2.83 10.84 -6.52
CA ILE A 228 -2.33 12.16 -6.13
C ILE A 228 -0.97 12.05 -5.45
N SER A 229 -0.74 11.02 -4.63
CA SER A 229 0.51 10.86 -3.91
C SER A 229 1.73 10.54 -4.78
N HIS A 230 1.53 10.02 -5.99
CA HIS A 230 2.61 9.94 -6.98
C HIS A 230 3.14 11.33 -7.34
N LEU A 231 2.31 12.38 -7.27
CA LEU A 231 2.77 13.76 -7.46
C LEU A 231 3.67 14.22 -6.32
N PHE A 232 3.60 13.63 -5.13
CA PHE A 232 4.55 13.86 -4.03
C PHE A 232 5.83 12.99 -4.17
N GLY A 233 5.94 12.16 -5.21
CA GLY A 233 7.10 11.32 -5.48
C GLY A 233 7.04 9.92 -4.87
N MET A 234 5.89 9.53 -4.31
CA MET A 234 5.66 8.20 -3.74
C MET A 234 5.37 7.16 -4.83
N ASN A 235 5.74 5.91 -4.59
CA ASN A 235 5.25 4.76 -5.35
C ASN A 235 3.92 4.24 -4.79
N THR A 236 3.30 3.28 -5.47
CA THR A 236 1.96 2.77 -5.09
C THR A 236 1.92 2.15 -3.69
N ASN A 237 2.97 1.45 -3.25
CA ASN A 237 3.00 0.82 -1.93
C ASN A 237 3.19 1.86 -0.82
N GLU A 238 4.11 2.81 -1.02
CA GLU A 238 4.36 3.93 -0.10
C GLU A 238 3.11 4.79 0.05
N SER A 239 2.48 5.10 -1.07
CA SER A 239 1.21 5.82 -1.16
C SER A 239 0.10 5.13 -0.38
N ARG A 240 0.00 3.81 -0.51
CA ARG A 240 -0.98 3.01 0.23
C ARG A 240 -0.68 3.02 1.72
N SER A 241 0.59 2.87 2.12
CA SER A 241 1.00 2.91 3.52
C SER A 241 0.66 4.25 4.20
N ALA A 242 0.81 5.37 3.48
CA ALA A 242 0.52 6.72 3.99
C ALA A 242 -0.96 6.97 4.35
N ILE A 243 -1.89 6.17 3.82
CA ILE A 243 -3.34 6.26 4.10
C ILE A 243 -3.93 4.99 4.74
N THR A 244 -3.07 4.04 5.12
CA THR A 244 -3.48 2.79 5.79
C THR A 244 -2.58 2.48 6.98
N VAL A 245 -1.37 1.97 6.73
CA VAL A 245 -0.45 1.46 7.75
C VAL A 245 0.01 2.55 8.72
N ASN A 246 0.48 3.68 8.21
CA ASN A 246 1.03 4.76 9.04
C ASN A 246 -0.02 5.39 9.96
N PRO A 247 -1.19 5.84 9.46
CA PRO A 247 -2.24 6.35 10.33
C PRO A 247 -2.77 5.26 11.28
N GLN A 248 -2.80 3.99 10.88
CA GLN A 248 -3.20 2.90 11.79
C GLN A 248 -2.20 2.72 12.94
N GLN A 249 -0.90 2.80 12.68
CA GLN A 249 0.13 2.74 13.72
C GLN A 249 0.02 3.91 14.70
N LEU A 250 -0.25 5.12 14.20
CA LEU A 250 -0.53 6.29 15.03
C LEU A 250 -1.73 6.02 15.96
N LEU A 251 -2.84 5.55 15.41
CA LEU A 251 -4.06 5.28 16.19
C LEU A 251 -3.85 4.22 17.27
N LEU A 252 -3.13 3.14 16.95
CA LEU A 252 -2.80 2.11 17.94
C LEU A 252 -1.96 2.67 19.09
N ALA A 253 -0.96 3.51 18.78
CA ALA A 253 -0.14 4.15 19.80
C ALA A 253 -0.94 5.13 20.68
N VAL A 254 -1.94 5.81 20.11
CA VAL A 254 -2.86 6.67 20.86
C VAL A 254 -3.73 5.85 21.81
N GLU A 255 -4.27 4.73 21.35
CA GLU A 255 -5.14 3.85 22.13
C GLU A 255 -4.38 3.20 23.29
N ASP A 256 -3.16 2.70 23.06
CA ASP A 256 -2.29 2.09 24.08
C ASP A 256 -1.93 3.06 25.23
N ASN A 257 -1.89 4.37 24.94
CA ASN A 257 -1.54 5.40 25.92
C ASN A 257 -2.74 5.90 26.76
N LYS A 258 -3.97 5.48 26.47
CA LYS A 258 -5.15 5.87 27.26
C LYS A 258 -5.30 4.97 28.49
N SER A 259 -5.39 5.58 29.67
CA SER A 259 -5.55 4.90 30.96
C SER A 259 -6.91 4.25 31.19
N LYS A 260 -7.91 4.51 30.34
CA LYS A 260 -9.21 3.83 30.32
C LYS A 260 -9.67 3.57 28.88
N PRO A 261 -9.92 2.31 28.47
CA PRO A 261 -10.63 2.04 27.22
C PRO A 261 -12.07 2.57 27.34
N ARG A 262 -12.55 3.35 26.36
CA ARG A 262 -13.98 3.65 26.23
C ARG A 262 -14.71 2.31 25.95
N GLU A 263 -16.01 2.20 26.23
CA GLU A 263 -16.78 0.99 25.85
C GLU A 263 -16.71 0.69 24.34
N GLN A 264 -16.44 1.71 23.51
CA GLN A 264 -16.16 1.59 22.08
C GLN A 264 -14.76 0.99 21.76
N ASP A 265 -13.82 1.03 22.71
CA ASP A 265 -12.45 0.50 22.62
C ASP A 265 -12.35 -0.95 23.13
N ALA A 266 -13.39 -1.49 23.78
CA ALA A 266 -13.39 -2.83 24.39
C ALA A 266 -13.28 -4.00 23.40
N ASN A 267 -13.38 -3.74 22.09
CA ASN A 267 -13.27 -4.76 21.04
C ASN A 267 -11.88 -4.84 20.37
N LEU A 268 -10.86 -4.23 20.99
CA LEU A 268 -9.50 -4.17 20.44
C LEU A 268 -8.47 -5.02 21.20
N SER A 269 -8.80 -6.27 21.58
CA SER A 269 -7.76 -7.26 21.85
C SER A 269 -7.25 -7.85 20.53
N LEU A 270 -6.41 -7.10 19.79
CA LEU A 270 -5.59 -7.69 18.73
C LEU A 270 -4.33 -8.25 19.36
N ALA A 271 -4.36 -9.57 19.54
CA ALA A 271 -3.30 -10.43 20.06
C ALA A 271 -1.87 -9.94 19.75
N THR A 272 -1.12 -9.80 20.85
CA THR A 272 0.32 -9.64 21.00
C THR A 272 1.15 -10.26 19.87
N THR A 273 2.16 -9.48 19.42
CA THR A 273 3.43 -9.64 18.67
C THR A 273 3.92 -11.01 18.14
N SER A 274 3.23 -12.11 18.41
CA SER A 274 3.43 -13.45 17.83
C SER A 274 2.91 -13.58 16.38
N ASN A 275 2.04 -12.67 15.93
CA ASN A 275 1.33 -12.79 14.64
C ASN A 275 2.09 -12.28 13.42
N VAL A 276 3.20 -11.54 13.55
CA VAL A 276 3.94 -11.03 12.37
C VAL A 276 4.57 -12.18 11.57
N ARG A 277 5.01 -13.25 12.26
CA ARG A 277 5.52 -14.47 11.62
C ARG A 277 4.41 -15.37 11.09
N PHE A 278 3.21 -15.28 11.68
CA PHE A 278 2.00 -15.98 11.26
C PHE A 278 1.40 -15.38 10.00
N GLU A 279 1.36 -14.05 9.86
CA GLU A 279 0.95 -13.38 8.63
C GLU A 279 1.98 -13.59 7.52
N LEU A 280 3.26 -13.76 7.85
CA LEU A 280 4.29 -14.14 6.87
C LEU A 280 4.12 -15.60 6.39
N LEU A 281 3.72 -16.52 7.27
CA LEU A 281 3.37 -17.91 6.93
C LEU A 281 2.04 -18.01 6.18
N LYS A 282 1.08 -17.13 6.48
CA LYS A 282 -0.19 -16.94 5.77
C LYS A 282 0.00 -16.29 4.40
N LYS A 283 0.99 -15.40 4.26
CA LYS A 283 1.47 -14.86 2.98
C LYS A 283 2.26 -15.90 2.19
N LEU A 284 3.08 -16.74 2.84
CA LEU A 284 3.76 -17.88 2.21
C LEU A 284 2.76 -18.98 1.79
N SER A 285 1.68 -19.19 2.53
CA SER A 285 0.53 -20.00 2.12
C SER A 285 -0.41 -19.28 1.14
N GLN A 286 -0.07 -18.07 0.69
CA GLN A 286 -0.70 -17.37 -0.43
C GLN A 286 0.27 -17.23 -1.62
N VAL A 287 1.54 -17.70 -1.48
CA VAL A 287 2.46 -17.83 -2.61
C VAL A 287 1.95 -19.00 -3.47
N PRO A 288 1.71 -18.78 -4.77
CA PRO A 288 1.15 -19.80 -5.67
C PRO A 288 1.92 -21.13 -5.60
N GLU A 289 3.24 -21.10 -5.48
CA GLU A 289 4.10 -22.29 -5.43
C GLU A 289 3.90 -23.16 -4.18
N PHE A 290 3.30 -22.65 -3.09
CA PHE A 290 3.03 -23.40 -1.84
C PHE A 290 1.66 -24.11 -1.87
N ASN A 291 0.62 -23.50 -2.48
CA ASN A 291 -0.71 -24.10 -2.60
C ASN A 291 -0.89 -24.93 -3.89
N VAL A 292 -0.16 -24.62 -4.96
CA VAL A 292 -0.28 -25.28 -6.27
C VAL A 292 0.05 -26.77 -6.21
N GLN A 293 0.84 -27.24 -5.24
CA GLN A 293 1.26 -28.64 -5.20
C GLN A 293 0.36 -29.55 -4.35
N MET A 294 -0.44 -28.99 -3.44
CA MET A 294 -1.36 -29.74 -2.58
C MET A 294 -2.83 -29.63 -3.02
N GLU A 295 -3.25 -28.50 -3.61
CA GLU A 295 -4.67 -28.28 -3.96
C GLU A 295 -5.04 -28.66 -5.41
N PHE A 296 -4.08 -28.80 -6.33
CA PHE A 296 -4.37 -29.10 -7.74
C PHE A 296 -4.96 -30.50 -7.98
N GLN A 297 -4.73 -31.45 -7.07
CA GLN A 297 -5.29 -32.81 -7.19
C GLN A 297 -6.69 -32.95 -6.57
N GLU A 298 -7.07 -32.11 -5.60
CA GLU A 298 -8.32 -32.30 -4.84
C GLU A 298 -9.45 -31.32 -5.17
N MET A 299 -9.16 -30.09 -5.64
CA MET A 299 -10.21 -29.06 -5.77
C MET A 299 -10.71 -28.79 -7.19
N ALA A 300 -10.02 -29.20 -8.25
CA ALA A 300 -10.51 -29.04 -9.63
C ALA A 300 -11.80 -29.86 -9.89
N SER A 301 -12.04 -30.93 -9.13
CA SER A 301 -13.15 -31.85 -9.31
C SER A 301 -14.42 -31.52 -8.52
N LYS A 302 -14.37 -30.65 -7.48
CA LYS A 302 -15.46 -30.53 -6.49
C LYS A 302 -16.32 -29.25 -6.53
N LYS A 303 -16.14 -28.33 -7.48
CA LYS A 303 -16.93 -27.06 -7.55
C LYS A 303 -17.44 -26.64 -8.95
N LEU A 304 -17.52 -27.58 -9.89
CA LEU A 304 -18.19 -27.37 -11.18
C LEU A 304 -19.52 -28.15 -11.19
N PRO A 305 -20.61 -27.59 -11.77
CA PRO A 305 -21.93 -28.24 -11.73
C PRO A 305 -21.97 -29.60 -12.44
N ILE A 306 -21.06 -29.79 -13.41
CA ILE A 306 -20.85 -31.00 -14.20
C ILE A 306 -19.34 -31.18 -14.45
N PRO A 307 -18.87 -32.40 -14.79
CA PRO A 307 -17.46 -32.68 -15.09
C PRO A 307 -16.87 -31.77 -16.19
N VAL A 308 -15.56 -31.55 -16.17
CA VAL A 308 -14.87 -30.64 -17.12
C VAL A 308 -15.07 -31.07 -18.58
N ASP A 309 -15.05 -32.37 -18.86
CA ASP A 309 -15.26 -32.92 -20.20
C ASP A 309 -16.68 -32.62 -20.73
N ASP A 310 -17.67 -32.62 -19.83
CA ASP A 310 -19.06 -32.28 -20.15
C ASP A 310 -19.23 -30.78 -20.40
N LEU A 311 -18.42 -29.93 -19.75
CA LEU A 311 -18.39 -28.49 -20.02
C LEU A 311 -17.83 -28.20 -21.41
N ILE A 312 -16.73 -28.87 -21.79
CA ILE A 312 -16.14 -28.75 -23.12
C ILE A 312 -17.17 -29.16 -24.19
N THR A 313 -17.87 -30.28 -23.95
CA THR A 313 -18.93 -30.77 -24.84
C THR A 313 -20.08 -29.77 -24.98
N LEU A 314 -20.52 -29.17 -23.87
CA LEU A 314 -21.57 -28.14 -23.88
C LEU A 314 -21.14 -26.89 -24.66
N VAL A 315 -19.91 -26.41 -24.46
CA VAL A 315 -19.36 -25.22 -25.13
C VAL A 315 -19.22 -25.44 -26.63
N ALA A 316 -18.71 -26.61 -27.04
CA ALA A 316 -18.61 -26.98 -28.46
C ALA A 316 -19.99 -26.98 -29.15
N LYS A 317 -21.00 -27.60 -28.53
CA LYS A 317 -22.38 -27.63 -29.06
C LYS A 317 -23.03 -26.24 -29.16
N VAL A 318 -22.77 -25.35 -28.20
CA VAL A 318 -23.27 -23.97 -28.26
C VAL A 318 -22.53 -23.17 -29.35
N SER A 319 -21.21 -23.34 -29.48
CA SER A 319 -20.38 -22.69 -30.51
C SER A 319 -20.84 -23.06 -31.94
N GLU A 320 -21.12 -24.34 -32.18
CA GLU A 320 -21.62 -24.84 -33.46
C GLU A 320 -22.98 -24.21 -33.83
N ARG A 321 -23.90 -24.11 -32.86
CA ARG A 321 -25.23 -23.54 -33.08
C ARG A 321 -25.21 -22.02 -33.30
N VAL A 322 -24.30 -21.33 -32.63
CA VAL A 322 -24.13 -19.88 -32.75
C VAL A 322 -23.50 -19.50 -34.10
N SER A 323 -22.76 -20.41 -34.72
CA SER A 323 -22.11 -20.21 -36.03
C SER A 323 -23.06 -20.39 -37.24
N LEU A 324 -24.29 -20.90 -37.03
CA LEU A 324 -25.30 -21.07 -38.09
C LEU A 324 -26.06 -19.76 -38.37
N SER A 325 -26.23 -19.41 -39.65
CA SER A 325 -26.97 -18.21 -40.08
C SER A 325 -28.47 -18.33 -39.71
N GLY A 326 -28.97 -17.36 -38.92
CA GLY A 326 -30.38 -17.32 -38.46
C GLY A 326 -30.59 -17.61 -36.96
N THR A 327 -29.55 -17.95 -36.21
CA THR A 327 -29.65 -18.22 -34.77
C THR A 327 -29.57 -16.93 -33.95
N THR A 328 -30.38 -16.81 -32.89
CA THR A 328 -30.40 -15.60 -32.05
C THR A 328 -29.15 -15.52 -31.16
N ALA A 329 -28.32 -14.50 -31.36
CA ALA A 329 -27.10 -14.23 -30.56
C ALA A 329 -27.36 -13.80 -29.10
N HIS A 330 -28.63 -13.62 -28.71
CA HIS A 330 -29.03 -13.27 -27.35
C HIS A 330 -29.30 -14.51 -26.49
N TYR A 331 -28.52 -14.67 -25.42
CA TYR A 331 -28.66 -15.73 -24.41
C TYR A 331 -30.09 -15.98 -23.92
N ARG A 332 -30.89 -14.93 -23.66
CA ARG A 332 -32.27 -15.08 -23.15
C ARG A 332 -33.23 -15.73 -24.16
N ARG A 333 -32.91 -15.68 -25.45
CA ARG A 333 -33.71 -16.26 -26.55
C ARG A 333 -33.11 -17.56 -27.10
N PHE A 334 -31.97 -18.01 -26.57
CA PHE A 334 -31.32 -19.24 -26.99
C PHE A 334 -32.05 -20.48 -26.43
N LYS A 335 -32.38 -21.41 -27.33
CA LYS A 335 -33.08 -22.66 -27.03
C LYS A 335 -32.07 -23.75 -26.67
N PHE A 336 -31.90 -24.00 -25.37
CA PHE A 336 -30.98 -25.02 -24.84
C PHE A 336 -31.44 -26.45 -25.15
N GLU A 337 -32.68 -26.62 -25.60
CA GLU A 337 -33.25 -27.85 -26.12
C GLU A 337 -32.46 -28.37 -27.35
N ASN A 338 -31.76 -27.48 -28.06
CA ASN A 338 -30.97 -27.82 -29.26
C ASN A 338 -29.52 -28.24 -28.97
N VAL A 339 -29.08 -28.18 -27.70
CA VAL A 339 -27.70 -28.52 -27.27
C VAL A 339 -27.69 -29.61 -26.19
N LEU A 340 -28.75 -30.41 -26.11
CA LEU A 340 -28.84 -31.53 -25.18
C LEU A 340 -27.77 -32.59 -25.44
N PHE A 341 -27.28 -33.20 -24.37
CA PHE A 341 -26.38 -34.35 -24.41
C PHE A 341 -26.45 -35.09 -23.07
N LYS A 342 -26.26 -36.41 -23.11
CA LYS A 342 -26.45 -37.29 -21.94
C LYS A 342 -27.85 -37.08 -21.31
N ASP A 343 -27.97 -37.31 -20.01
CA ASP A 343 -29.22 -37.18 -19.24
C ASP A 343 -29.47 -35.76 -18.71
N TYR A 344 -28.75 -34.75 -19.23
CA TYR A 344 -28.90 -33.36 -18.79
C TYR A 344 -30.14 -32.72 -19.41
N SER A 345 -31.03 -32.16 -18.57
CA SER A 345 -32.17 -31.40 -19.06
C SER A 345 -31.74 -30.04 -19.63
N ALA A 346 -32.55 -29.46 -20.54
CA ALA A 346 -32.31 -28.12 -21.08
C ALA A 346 -32.23 -27.06 -19.96
N LYS A 347 -32.97 -27.27 -18.86
CA LYS A 347 -32.97 -26.41 -17.68
C LYS A 347 -31.64 -26.48 -16.93
N ASP A 348 -31.06 -27.67 -16.83
CA ASP A 348 -29.76 -27.89 -16.18
C ASP A 348 -28.64 -27.27 -17.00
N LEU A 349 -28.58 -27.51 -18.30
CA LEU A 349 -27.58 -26.92 -19.19
C LEU A 349 -27.66 -25.38 -19.21
N ARG A 350 -28.88 -24.82 -19.23
CA ARG A 350 -29.08 -23.36 -19.10
C ARG A 350 -28.58 -22.83 -17.76
N LYS A 351 -28.78 -23.56 -16.66
CA LYS A 351 -28.27 -23.21 -15.32
C LYS A 351 -26.75 -23.26 -15.28
N VAL A 352 -26.12 -24.29 -15.86
CA VAL A 352 -24.66 -24.41 -15.97
C VAL A 352 -24.09 -23.25 -16.79
N TRP A 353 -24.66 -22.98 -17.97
CA TRP A 353 -24.22 -21.88 -18.83
C TRP A 353 -24.29 -20.51 -18.12
N ARG A 354 -25.38 -20.26 -17.39
CA ARG A 354 -25.53 -19.04 -16.58
C ARG A 354 -24.42 -18.90 -15.54
N ILE A 355 -24.02 -20.00 -14.90
CA ILE A 355 -22.94 -20.00 -13.91
C ILE A 355 -21.58 -19.74 -14.58
N LEU A 356 -21.32 -20.35 -15.73
CA LEU A 356 -20.09 -20.11 -16.51
C LEU A 356 -19.99 -18.65 -16.95
N ARG A 357 -21.07 -18.09 -17.49
CA ARG A 357 -21.16 -16.69 -17.91
C ARG A 357 -20.90 -15.70 -16.76
N LEU A 358 -21.40 -15.99 -15.56
CA LEU A 358 -21.13 -15.18 -14.36
C LEU A 358 -19.65 -15.25 -13.92
N LYS A 359 -19.01 -16.41 -14.11
CA LYS A 359 -17.60 -16.62 -13.75
C LYS A 359 -16.61 -16.04 -14.77
N ALA A 360 -17.01 -15.94 -16.04
CA ALA A 360 -16.20 -15.44 -17.14
C ALA A 360 -16.30 -13.91 -17.39
N TYR A 361 -16.84 -13.13 -16.44
CA TYR A 361 -16.91 -11.65 -16.42
C TYR A 361 -18.07 -10.93 -17.15
N GLY A 362 -19.32 -11.42 -17.06
CA GLY A 362 -20.51 -10.53 -17.19
C GLY A 362 -20.97 -10.25 -18.63
N GLU A 363 -22.06 -9.47 -18.79
CA GLU A 363 -23.01 -9.56 -19.91
C GLU A 363 -22.47 -9.36 -21.34
N HIS A 364 -22.19 -10.47 -22.03
CA HIS A 364 -21.85 -10.52 -23.45
C HIS A 364 -22.91 -11.22 -24.31
N ASN A 365 -22.83 -11.11 -25.64
CA ASN A 365 -23.65 -11.94 -26.55
C ASN A 365 -23.11 -13.39 -26.57
N LEU A 366 -23.89 -14.35 -27.10
CA LEU A 366 -23.53 -15.77 -26.97
C LEU A 366 -22.21 -16.13 -27.66
N VAL A 367 -21.82 -15.41 -28.71
CA VAL A 367 -20.54 -15.56 -29.43
C VAL A 367 -19.36 -15.20 -28.51
N GLN A 368 -19.47 -14.07 -27.84
CA GLN A 368 -18.48 -13.58 -26.88
C GLN A 368 -18.45 -14.41 -25.60
N ASP A 369 -19.61 -14.92 -25.15
CA ASP A 369 -19.70 -15.86 -24.03
C ASP A 369 -18.91 -17.15 -24.33
N VAL A 370 -19.02 -17.71 -25.55
CA VAL A 370 -18.28 -18.92 -25.97
C VAL A 370 -16.77 -18.68 -25.85
N GLN A 371 -16.26 -17.60 -26.45
CA GLN A 371 -14.83 -17.28 -26.42
C GLN A 371 -14.29 -17.09 -24.99
N ALA A 372 -15.01 -16.34 -24.15
CA ALA A 372 -14.61 -16.09 -22.77
C ALA A 372 -14.66 -17.36 -21.89
N ILE A 373 -15.63 -18.24 -22.15
CA ILE A 373 -15.77 -19.52 -21.43
C ILE A 373 -14.70 -20.52 -21.88
N GLU A 374 -14.34 -20.57 -23.16
CA GLU A 374 -13.23 -21.40 -23.67
C GLU A 374 -11.90 -21.01 -23.00
N GLU A 375 -11.59 -19.72 -22.92
CA GLU A 375 -10.42 -19.23 -22.18
C GLU A 375 -10.47 -19.55 -20.69
N TYR A 376 -11.65 -19.51 -20.08
CA TYR A 376 -11.84 -19.87 -18.67
C TYR A 376 -11.61 -21.37 -18.44
N ILE A 377 -12.12 -22.24 -19.32
CA ILE A 377 -11.90 -23.69 -19.24
C ILE A 377 -10.42 -24.02 -19.50
N ALA A 378 -9.75 -23.35 -20.43
CA ALA A 378 -8.31 -23.51 -20.69
C ALA A 378 -7.45 -23.16 -19.46
N LYS A 379 -7.86 -22.17 -18.65
CA LYS A 379 -7.19 -21.81 -17.38
C LYS A 379 -7.45 -22.82 -16.25
N LEU A 380 -8.52 -23.61 -16.33
CA LEU A 380 -8.86 -24.66 -15.35
C LEU A 380 -8.15 -25.98 -15.62
N GLN A 381 -7.73 -26.22 -16.86
CA GLN A 381 -6.90 -27.37 -17.17
C GLN A 381 -5.47 -27.11 -16.69
N PRO A 382 -4.80 -28.08 -16.04
CA PRO A 382 -3.38 -27.97 -15.76
C PRO A 382 -2.65 -27.73 -17.10
N PRO A 383 -1.70 -26.79 -17.16
CA PRO A 383 -1.04 -26.47 -18.41
C PRO A 383 -0.40 -27.74 -18.97
N ALA A 384 -0.91 -28.22 -20.11
CA ALA A 384 -0.30 -29.27 -20.91
C ALA A 384 0.95 -28.68 -21.56
N THR A 385 1.97 -28.45 -20.75
CA THR A 385 3.29 -28.02 -21.20
C THR A 385 4.27 -28.97 -20.54
N ASP A 386 5.16 -29.58 -21.30
CA ASP A 386 6.31 -30.38 -20.84
C ASP A 386 7.31 -29.57 -20.00
N ARG A 387 6.90 -28.40 -19.50
CA ARG A 387 7.67 -27.51 -18.68
C ARG A 387 7.91 -28.16 -17.31
N PRO A 388 9.18 -28.37 -16.92
CA PRO A 388 9.53 -28.94 -15.63
C PRO A 388 8.96 -28.11 -14.47
N LYS A 389 8.56 -28.79 -13.40
CA LYS A 389 8.04 -28.16 -12.17
C LYS A 389 9.18 -27.86 -11.21
N LYS A 390 9.16 -26.68 -10.58
CA LYS A 390 10.14 -26.31 -9.56
C LYS A 390 10.10 -27.30 -8.39
N PRO A 391 11.26 -27.64 -7.81
CA PRO A 391 11.32 -28.55 -6.68
C PRO A 391 10.90 -27.86 -5.39
N LEU A 392 10.33 -28.64 -4.47
CA LEU A 392 9.95 -28.17 -3.14
C LEU A 392 11.18 -27.76 -2.32
N THR A 393 11.10 -26.62 -1.64
CA THR A 393 12.12 -26.18 -0.69
C THR A 393 12.28 -27.17 0.46
N ALA A 394 13.43 -27.14 1.15
CA ALA A 394 13.72 -28.04 2.26
C ALA A 394 12.63 -28.04 3.34
N TYR A 395 12.13 -26.86 3.70
CA TYR A 395 11.03 -26.69 4.66
C TYR A 395 9.71 -27.28 4.13
N MET A 396 9.37 -26.99 2.86
CA MET A 396 8.10 -27.46 2.32
C MET A 396 8.10 -28.98 2.14
N TYR A 397 9.21 -29.56 1.72
CA TYR A 397 9.39 -31.01 1.66
C TYR A 397 9.25 -31.68 3.03
N TYR A 398 9.75 -31.04 4.09
CA TYR A 398 9.53 -31.48 5.47
C TYR A 398 8.04 -31.45 5.86
N VAL A 399 7.36 -30.33 5.62
CA VAL A 399 5.94 -30.14 5.93
C VAL A 399 5.12 -31.19 5.20
N THR A 400 5.30 -31.39 3.89
CA THR A 400 4.56 -32.39 3.10
C THR A 400 4.71 -33.80 3.68
N LYS A 401 5.92 -34.22 4.09
CA LYS A 401 6.13 -35.56 4.66
C LYS A 401 5.56 -35.75 6.06
N ARG A 402 5.50 -34.69 6.87
CA ARG A 402 4.99 -34.77 8.25
C ARG A 402 3.50 -34.49 8.35
N TYR A 403 2.96 -33.70 7.43
CA TYR A 403 1.56 -33.28 7.43
C TYR A 403 0.60 -34.46 7.39
N SER A 404 0.81 -35.47 6.53
CA SER A 404 -0.10 -36.64 6.49
C SER A 404 -0.11 -37.40 7.81
N LYS A 405 1.08 -37.62 8.41
CA LYS A 405 1.22 -38.27 9.72
C LYS A 405 0.58 -37.47 10.86
N MET A 406 0.64 -36.15 10.78
CA MET A 406 0.06 -35.26 11.79
C MET A 406 -1.45 -35.15 11.65
N ARG A 407 -1.97 -35.17 10.42
CA ARG A 407 -3.42 -35.18 10.15
C ARG A 407 -4.09 -36.47 10.62
N SER A 408 -3.45 -37.63 10.43
CA SER A 408 -3.98 -38.90 10.92
C SER A 408 -4.05 -38.97 12.44
N LYS A 409 -3.12 -38.31 13.15
CA LYS A 409 -3.10 -38.27 14.62
C LYS A 409 -4.03 -37.22 15.22
N ASN A 410 -4.27 -36.14 14.48
CA ASN A 410 -5.10 -35.01 14.91
C ASN A 410 -6.17 -34.70 13.84
N PRO A 411 -7.17 -35.58 13.64
CA PRO A 411 -8.18 -35.42 12.58
C PRO A 411 -9.12 -34.24 12.81
N THR A 412 -9.25 -33.77 14.06
CA THR A 412 -10.11 -32.64 14.48
C THR A 412 -9.44 -31.27 14.32
N LEU A 413 -8.11 -31.21 14.21
CA LEU A 413 -7.39 -29.95 14.06
C LEU A 413 -7.51 -29.41 12.64
N THR A 414 -7.68 -28.09 12.55
CA THR A 414 -7.73 -27.38 11.27
C THR A 414 -6.36 -27.42 10.59
N ASN A 415 -6.34 -27.33 9.25
CA ASN A 415 -5.09 -27.32 8.47
C ASN A 415 -4.12 -26.22 8.95
N LEU A 416 -4.68 -25.09 9.39
CA LEU A 416 -3.94 -23.93 9.92
C LEU A 416 -3.19 -24.26 11.21
N GLU A 417 -3.82 -24.99 12.14
CA GLU A 417 -3.23 -25.41 13.40
C GLU A 417 -2.14 -26.47 13.19
N LEU A 418 -2.38 -27.42 12.28
CA LEU A 418 -1.40 -28.44 11.92
C LEU A 418 -0.12 -27.83 11.32
N VAL A 419 -0.26 -26.86 10.41
CA VAL A 419 0.88 -26.16 9.82
C VAL A 419 1.62 -25.31 10.86
N ARG A 420 0.91 -24.71 11.82
CA ARG A 420 1.53 -23.96 12.93
C ARG A 420 2.40 -24.86 13.80
N ILE A 421 1.89 -26.04 14.19
CA ILE A 421 2.65 -27.02 14.97
C ILE A 421 3.90 -27.48 14.21
N LEU A 422 3.77 -27.77 12.90
CA LEU A 422 4.90 -28.17 12.06
C LEU A 422 5.96 -27.08 11.92
N ALA A 423 5.56 -25.82 11.83
CA ALA A 423 6.48 -24.69 11.77
C ALA A 423 7.28 -24.53 13.07
N GLU A 424 6.64 -24.74 14.23
CA GLU A 424 7.31 -24.73 15.53
C GLU A 424 8.27 -25.91 15.71
N GLU A 425 7.88 -27.12 15.26
CA GLU A 425 8.74 -28.31 15.25
C GLU A 425 9.96 -28.08 14.35
N TRP A 426 9.78 -27.52 13.15
CA TRP A 426 10.88 -27.16 12.26
C TRP A 426 11.82 -26.13 12.90
N ARG A 427 11.30 -25.12 13.60
CA ARG A 427 12.13 -24.14 14.29
C ARG A 427 13.03 -24.79 15.33
N LYS A 428 12.47 -25.68 16.15
CA LYS A 428 13.16 -26.40 17.24
C LYS A 428 14.06 -27.56 16.76
N MET A 429 13.98 -27.94 15.48
CA MET A 429 14.74 -29.05 14.92
C MET A 429 16.23 -28.74 14.78
N ASP A 430 17.07 -29.73 15.13
CA ASP A 430 18.53 -29.68 15.02
C ASP A 430 19.01 -29.39 13.61
N VAL A 431 20.15 -28.69 13.51
CA VAL A 431 20.80 -28.32 12.24
C VAL A 431 21.09 -29.56 11.38
N GLU A 432 21.48 -30.67 12.00
CA GLU A 432 21.78 -31.91 11.28
C GLU A 432 20.55 -32.57 10.64
N LYS A 433 19.41 -32.53 11.33
CA LYS A 433 18.13 -33.00 10.78
C LYS A 433 17.65 -32.11 9.65
N LYS A 434 17.80 -30.78 9.78
CA LYS A 434 17.51 -29.80 8.70
C LYS A 434 18.41 -30.01 7.49
N ARG A 435 19.69 -30.34 7.69
CA ARG A 435 20.67 -30.64 6.63
C ARG A 435 20.19 -31.74 5.69
N LYS A 436 19.47 -32.76 6.18
CA LYS A 436 18.89 -33.83 5.34
C LYS A 436 17.88 -33.30 4.33
N TYR A 437 17.00 -32.40 4.76
CA TYR A 437 16.00 -31.78 3.89
C TYR A 437 16.63 -30.77 2.92
N GLN A 438 17.69 -30.08 3.36
CA GLN A 438 18.46 -29.15 2.54
C GLN A 438 19.16 -29.86 1.37
N ARG A 439 19.87 -30.98 1.64
CA ARG A 439 20.49 -31.79 0.58
C ARG A 439 19.47 -32.32 -0.44
N HIS A 440 18.27 -32.72 0.04
CA HIS A 440 17.20 -33.18 -0.85
C HIS A 440 16.72 -32.05 -1.78
N TYR A 441 16.59 -30.82 -1.26
CA TYR A 441 16.24 -29.67 -2.09
C TYR A 441 17.32 -29.35 -3.13
N GLU A 442 18.60 -29.39 -2.74
CA GLU A 442 19.74 -29.13 -3.63
C GLU A 442 19.78 -30.13 -4.79
N SER A 443 19.70 -31.44 -4.49
CA SER A 443 19.63 -32.49 -5.52
C SER A 443 18.44 -32.31 -6.47
N LYS A 444 17.25 -31.97 -5.95
CA LYS A 444 16.06 -31.74 -6.79
C LYS A 444 16.12 -30.45 -7.59
N LYS A 445 16.86 -29.44 -7.11
CA LYS A 445 17.14 -28.20 -7.84
C LYS A 445 18.07 -28.45 -9.01
N GLU A 446 19.05 -29.32 -8.86
CA GLU A 446 19.91 -29.75 -9.96
C GLU A 446 19.13 -30.52 -11.02
N ASP A 447 18.29 -31.48 -10.61
CA ASP A 447 17.39 -32.19 -11.52
C ASP A 447 16.47 -31.23 -12.29
N TYR A 448 15.87 -30.26 -11.60
CA TYR A 448 15.01 -29.25 -12.21
C TYR A 448 15.75 -28.37 -13.22
N ASN A 449 16.97 -27.92 -12.87
CA ASN A 449 17.78 -27.11 -13.78
C ASN A 449 18.14 -27.90 -15.04
N ARG A 450 18.51 -29.18 -14.90
CA ARG A 450 18.78 -30.07 -16.05
C ARG A 450 17.55 -30.21 -16.93
N GLN A 451 16.40 -30.52 -16.35
CA GLN A 451 15.14 -30.63 -17.09
C GLN A 451 14.74 -29.31 -17.77
N MET A 452 15.01 -28.17 -17.13
CA MET A 452 14.72 -26.85 -17.69
C MET A 452 15.62 -26.52 -18.88
N GLU A 453 16.89 -26.94 -18.87
CA GLU A 453 17.76 -26.82 -20.05
C GLU A 453 17.27 -27.72 -21.19
N GLU A 454 16.96 -28.99 -20.91
CA GLU A 454 16.34 -29.90 -21.90
C GLU A 454 15.03 -29.32 -22.47
N PHE A 455 14.24 -28.64 -21.64
CA PHE A 455 13.03 -27.94 -22.07
C PHE A 455 13.34 -26.75 -22.99
N TYR A 456 14.36 -25.96 -22.69
CA TYR A 456 14.78 -24.84 -23.56
C TYR A 456 15.46 -25.30 -24.85
N GLU A 457 16.06 -26.48 -24.88
CA GLU A 457 16.55 -27.12 -26.10
C GLU A 457 15.40 -27.55 -27.00
N LYS A 458 14.31 -28.08 -26.42
CA LYS A 458 13.10 -28.46 -27.16
C LYS A 458 12.22 -27.27 -27.57
N HIS A 459 12.32 -26.15 -26.85
CA HIS A 459 11.51 -24.92 -27.05
C HIS A 459 12.38 -23.65 -27.16
N PRO A 460 13.19 -23.51 -28.21
CA PRO A 460 14.14 -22.40 -28.38
C PRO A 460 13.48 -21.02 -28.46
N GLU A 461 12.25 -20.92 -28.95
CA GLU A 461 11.44 -19.69 -29.04
C GLU A 461 11.16 -19.06 -27.66
N LEU A 462 11.05 -19.88 -26.62
CA LEU A 462 10.80 -19.43 -25.24
C LEU A 462 12.07 -18.95 -24.53
N ARG A 463 13.26 -19.33 -25.03
CA ARG A 463 14.57 -18.96 -24.46
C ARG A 463 14.85 -17.46 -24.63
N SER A 464 14.50 -16.90 -25.79
CA SER A 464 14.71 -15.49 -26.15
C SER A 464 13.87 -14.53 -25.32
N SER A 465 12.62 -14.90 -25.01
CA SER A 465 11.72 -14.11 -24.15
C SER A 465 12.19 -14.06 -22.69
N HIS A 466 12.79 -15.16 -22.20
CA HIS A 466 13.38 -15.22 -20.85
C HIS A 466 14.66 -14.40 -20.73
N ARG A 467 15.56 -14.46 -21.73
CA ARG A 467 16.76 -13.60 -21.79
C ARG A 467 16.38 -12.13 -21.95
N GLY A 468 15.43 -11.78 -22.81
CA GLY A 468 14.98 -10.40 -23.02
C GLY A 468 14.37 -9.76 -21.76
N ARG A 469 13.62 -10.51 -20.94
CA ARG A 469 13.10 -10.01 -19.65
C ARG A 469 14.21 -9.76 -18.63
N ASN A 470 15.22 -10.62 -18.54
CA ASN A 470 16.34 -10.44 -17.62
C ASN A 470 17.30 -9.34 -18.10
N VAL A 471 17.54 -9.22 -19.41
CA VAL A 471 18.34 -8.15 -20.02
C VAL A 471 17.66 -6.80 -19.82
N ARG A 472 16.36 -6.65 -20.12
CA ARG A 472 15.62 -5.39 -19.86
C ARG A 472 15.56 -5.01 -18.38
N LYS A 473 15.55 -5.98 -17.48
CA LYS A 473 15.58 -5.74 -16.03
C LYS A 473 16.98 -5.34 -15.55
N LYS A 474 18.04 -5.79 -16.24
CA LYS A 474 19.43 -5.42 -16.00
C LYS A 474 19.76 -4.05 -16.62
N GLU A 475 19.29 -3.77 -17.83
CA GLU A 475 19.39 -2.48 -18.54
C GLU A 475 18.66 -1.36 -17.80
N LYS A 476 17.43 -1.60 -17.31
CA LYS A 476 16.73 -0.62 -16.46
C LYS A 476 17.44 -0.33 -15.14
N ALA A 477 18.20 -1.29 -14.61
CA ALA A 477 19.00 -1.11 -13.40
C ALA A 477 20.37 -0.45 -13.67
N THR A 478 20.94 -0.62 -14.88
CA THR A 478 22.18 0.07 -15.28
C THR A 478 21.93 1.53 -15.67
N VAL A 479 20.87 1.82 -16.45
CA VAL A 479 20.53 3.20 -16.87
C VAL A 479 20.15 4.11 -15.68
N SER A 480 19.48 3.58 -14.66
CA SER A 480 19.17 4.33 -13.43
C SER A 480 20.39 4.59 -12.53
N ASN A 481 21.44 3.79 -12.67
CA ASN A 481 22.67 3.89 -11.89
C ASN A 481 23.74 4.74 -12.62
N GLU A 482 23.80 4.72 -13.96
CA GLU A 482 24.75 5.53 -14.74
C GLU A 482 24.43 7.02 -14.70
N THR A 483 23.16 7.40 -14.81
CA THR A 483 22.70 8.81 -14.77
C THR A 483 22.95 9.48 -13.41
N ASN A 484 22.85 8.73 -12.31
CA ASN A 484 23.12 9.23 -10.96
C ASN A 484 24.61 9.23 -10.57
N ASP A 485 25.45 8.46 -11.25
CA ASP A 485 26.90 8.34 -10.94
C ASP A 485 27.78 9.19 -11.90
N LEU A 486 27.20 9.80 -12.95
CA LEU A 486 27.93 10.57 -13.96
C LEU A 486 28.75 11.77 -13.41
N PRO A 487 28.23 12.57 -12.45
CA PRO A 487 29.03 13.61 -11.80
C PRO A 487 30.25 13.06 -11.05
N PHE A 488 30.11 11.86 -10.47
CA PHE A 488 31.21 11.18 -9.79
C PHE A 488 32.22 10.61 -10.80
N VAL A 489 31.78 10.08 -11.94
CA VAL A 489 32.66 9.60 -13.02
C VAL A 489 33.54 10.74 -13.56
N LYS A 490 32.97 11.93 -13.82
CA LYS A 490 33.75 13.11 -14.25
C LYS A 490 34.75 13.58 -13.19
N PHE A 491 34.37 13.51 -11.92
CA PHE A 491 35.29 13.77 -10.82
C PHE A 491 36.43 12.76 -10.77
N MET A 492 36.13 11.47 -10.98
CA MET A 492 37.09 10.38 -10.98
C MET A 492 38.09 10.52 -12.14
N GLU A 493 37.63 10.77 -13.37
CA GLU A 493 38.48 10.99 -14.55
C GLU A 493 39.49 12.11 -14.31
N SER A 494 39.06 13.21 -13.68
CA SER A 494 39.93 14.36 -13.41
C SER A 494 40.94 14.13 -12.27
N ARG A 495 40.65 13.24 -11.31
CA ARG A 495 41.43 13.10 -10.07
C ARG A 495 42.17 11.78 -9.93
N SER A 496 41.85 10.78 -10.75
CA SER A 496 42.41 9.42 -10.71
C SER A 496 43.92 9.40 -10.77
N LYS A 497 44.53 10.07 -11.75
CA LYS A 497 46.00 10.11 -11.93
C LYS A 497 46.70 10.66 -10.68
N LYS A 498 46.28 11.84 -10.22
CA LYS A 498 46.83 12.51 -9.02
C LYS A 498 46.70 11.67 -7.76
N TYR A 499 45.58 10.98 -7.56
CA TYR A 499 45.34 10.20 -6.35
C TYR A 499 45.98 8.80 -6.43
N SER A 500 46.13 8.24 -7.63
CA SER A 500 46.88 7.00 -7.83
C SER A 500 48.36 7.18 -7.52
N GLU A 501 48.97 8.28 -7.97
CA GLU A 501 50.38 8.60 -7.71
C GLU A 501 50.62 8.99 -6.24
N LYS A 502 49.69 9.75 -5.64
CA LYS A 502 49.83 10.22 -4.25
C LYS A 502 49.68 9.11 -3.20
N TYR A 503 48.81 8.13 -3.43
CA TYR A 503 48.47 7.12 -2.43
C TYR A 503 48.87 5.69 -2.85
N GLY A 504 49.42 5.49 -4.05
CA GLY A 504 49.77 4.17 -4.57
C GLY A 504 48.57 3.25 -4.83
N LEU A 505 47.34 3.78 -4.84
CA LEU A 505 46.11 3.01 -4.95
C LEU A 505 45.72 2.78 -6.41
N LYS A 506 45.20 1.57 -6.72
CA LYS A 506 44.69 1.20 -8.05
C LYS A 506 43.33 0.52 -7.94
N GLY A 507 42.61 0.45 -9.06
CA GLY A 507 41.36 -0.30 -9.16
C GLY A 507 40.29 0.15 -8.16
N LYS A 508 39.74 -0.82 -7.42
CA LYS A 508 38.61 -0.61 -6.50
C LYS A 508 38.95 0.31 -5.33
N ASP A 509 40.13 0.17 -4.74
CA ASP A 509 40.53 0.96 -3.57
C ASP A 509 40.70 2.45 -3.91
N LEU A 510 41.20 2.75 -5.11
CA LEU A 510 41.27 4.12 -5.63
C LEU A 510 39.87 4.69 -5.88
N ARG A 511 38.96 3.88 -6.44
CA ARG A 511 37.57 4.27 -6.71
C ARG A 511 36.83 4.61 -5.41
N ASP A 512 36.97 3.78 -4.38
CA ASP A 512 36.29 3.97 -3.09
C ASP A 512 36.86 5.18 -2.34
N LYS A 513 38.18 5.41 -2.41
CA LYS A 513 38.82 6.63 -1.86
C LYS A 513 38.32 7.90 -2.54
N LEU A 514 38.20 7.88 -3.87
CA LEU A 514 37.68 9.00 -4.65
C LEU A 514 36.18 9.21 -4.39
N ARG A 515 35.40 8.14 -4.20
CA ARG A 515 33.97 8.22 -3.87
C ARG A 515 33.75 8.90 -2.53
N CYS A 516 34.46 8.45 -1.50
CA CYS A 516 34.40 9.08 -0.19
C CYS A 516 34.86 10.55 -0.23
N LYS A 517 35.84 10.89 -1.09
CA LYS A 517 36.23 12.29 -1.30
C LYS A 517 35.19 13.12 -2.03
N PHE A 518 34.48 12.53 -3.00
CA PHE A 518 33.42 13.19 -3.75
C PHE A 518 32.18 13.46 -2.89
N GLU A 519 31.80 12.49 -2.05
CA GLU A 519 30.69 12.60 -1.10
C GLU A 519 30.95 13.67 -0.03
N ASN A 520 32.21 13.87 0.35
CA ASN A 520 32.64 14.88 1.31
C ASN A 520 33.04 16.23 0.68
N LEU A 521 32.74 16.47 -0.60
CA LEU A 521 32.89 17.81 -1.19
C LEU A 521 31.81 18.75 -0.65
N SER A 522 32.16 20.03 -0.45
CA SER A 522 31.16 21.06 -0.21
C SER A 522 30.20 21.17 -1.40
N ASP A 523 28.96 21.55 -1.15
CA ASP A 523 27.91 21.64 -2.18
C ASP A 523 28.32 22.53 -3.36
N GLU A 524 29.01 23.64 -3.10
CA GLU A 524 29.53 24.54 -4.13
C GLU A 524 30.56 23.84 -5.05
N LYS A 525 31.42 22.99 -4.49
CA LYS A 525 32.41 22.21 -5.26
C LYS A 525 31.77 21.02 -5.97
N ARG A 526 30.74 20.41 -5.37
CA ARG A 526 29.99 19.30 -5.96
C ARG A 526 29.14 19.75 -7.15
N ARG A 527 28.50 20.92 -7.07
CA ARG A 527 27.75 21.55 -8.17
C ARG A 527 28.58 21.76 -9.44
N LYS A 528 29.88 22.09 -9.30
CA LYS A 528 30.79 22.24 -10.45
C LYS A 528 30.97 20.93 -11.24
N TRP A 529 30.84 19.77 -10.60
CA TRP A 529 30.91 18.46 -11.27
C TRP A 529 29.57 18.03 -11.86
N ILE A 530 28.47 18.47 -11.25
CA ILE A 530 27.11 18.28 -11.77
C ILE A 530 26.96 19.06 -13.09
N LEU A 531 27.29 20.35 -13.10
CA LEU A 531 27.26 21.19 -14.30
C LEU A 531 28.16 20.66 -15.43
N ARG A 532 29.33 20.10 -15.09
CA ARG A 532 30.22 19.46 -16.08
C ARG A 532 29.65 18.16 -16.65
N ALA A 533 28.87 17.42 -15.86
CA ALA A 533 28.20 16.21 -16.31
C ALA A 533 27.03 16.57 -17.24
N GLU A 534 26.21 17.55 -16.86
CA GLU A 534 25.09 18.07 -17.67
C GLU A 534 25.57 18.59 -19.03
N ASN A 535 26.60 19.43 -19.07
CA ASN A 535 27.16 19.94 -20.33
C ASN A 535 27.77 18.83 -21.23
N SER A 536 28.17 17.70 -20.65
CA SER A 536 28.69 16.54 -21.40
C SER A 536 27.59 15.63 -21.93
N GLU A 537 26.40 15.64 -21.32
CA GLU A 537 25.21 14.98 -21.87
C GLU A 537 24.66 15.75 -23.07
N ASP A 538 24.64 17.09 -23.03
CA ASP A 538 24.18 17.93 -24.15
C ASP A 538 25.02 17.74 -25.44
N THR A 539 26.33 17.51 -25.30
CA THR A 539 27.24 17.23 -26.42
C THR A 539 27.10 15.79 -26.96
N PHE A 540 26.67 14.84 -26.12
CA PHE A 540 26.34 13.49 -26.55
C PHE A 540 25.02 13.44 -27.34
N ILE A 541 24.04 14.25 -26.92
CA ILE A 541 22.74 14.36 -27.60
C ILE A 541 22.88 15.08 -28.95
N SER A 542 23.74 16.10 -29.07
CA SER A 542 23.95 16.80 -30.35
C SER A 542 24.67 15.96 -31.40
N ASN A 543 25.56 15.05 -30.99
CA ASN A 543 26.33 14.20 -31.90
C ASN A 543 25.63 12.89 -32.25
N GLY A 544 24.58 12.48 -31.53
CA GLY A 544 23.77 11.30 -31.82
C GLY A 544 22.64 11.51 -32.84
N ASN A 545 22.45 12.74 -33.33
CA ASN A 545 21.43 13.13 -34.32
C ASN A 545 22.03 13.48 -35.70
N LYS A 546 23.20 12.93 -36.05
CA LYS A 546 23.77 13.00 -37.41
C LYS A 546 23.85 11.62 -38.06
#